data_AF-A0A2R6KRW6-F1
#
_entry.id   AF-A0A2R6KRW6-F1
#
_cell.length_a   1.000
_cell.length_b   1.000
_cell.length_c   1.000
_cell.angle_alpha   90.00
_cell.angle_beta   90.00
_cell.angle_gamma   90.00
#
_symmetry.space_group_name_H-M   'P 1'
#
loop_
_entity.id
_entity.type
_entity.pdbx_description
1 polymer ?
#
loop_
_entity_poly.entity_id
_entity_poly.type
_entity_poly.pdbx_seq_one_letter_code
_entity_poly.pdbx_strand_id
1 'polypeptide(L)'
;MKLRQNIRHWAAKKALTTPVVGDKARSKLVDMHTRIFLDKTDESNHDEREAHLDDFFAATMDTYVAALEASFTEAEAREVTHIQANFDFFNHGWAEMMEIPADELEEHYRRYDDFFAANDITIDDPLGDFHPAGGVTDAPTTPDAMDDGVFENAVAGFA
;
A
#
# COMPACT_ATOMS: atom_id res chain seq x y z
N MET A 1 -16.52 21.09 -0.60
CA MET A 1 -16.55 20.21 0.59
C MET A 1 -17.65 20.74 1.54
N LYS A 2 -18.05 20.18 2.65
CA LYS A 2 -17.10 19.70 3.66
C LYS A 2 -17.76 18.80 4.70
N LEU A 3 -19.08 18.85 4.94
CA LEU A 3 -19.64 18.34 6.20
C LEU A 3 -19.67 16.81 6.32
N ARG A 4 -20.15 16.06 5.31
CA ARG A 4 -20.21 14.59 5.40
C ARG A 4 -18.85 13.92 5.22
N GLN A 5 -18.00 14.45 4.34
CA GLN A 5 -16.64 13.94 4.15
C GLN A 5 -15.76 14.22 5.37
N ASN A 6 -15.88 15.39 6.03
CA ASN A 6 -15.17 15.66 7.28
C ASN A 6 -15.51 14.65 8.37
N ILE A 7 -16.78 14.26 8.53
CA ILE A 7 -17.17 13.36 9.63
C ILE A 7 -16.63 11.94 9.42
N ARG A 8 -16.70 11.40 8.18
CA ARG A 8 -16.17 10.05 7.88
C ARG A 8 -14.65 10.01 7.97
N HIS A 9 -13.98 10.97 7.34
CA HIS A 9 -12.54 11.12 7.44
C HIS A 9 -12.11 11.29 8.90
N TRP A 10 -12.75 12.18 9.65
CA TRP A 10 -12.44 12.36 11.06
C TRP A 10 -12.69 11.09 11.87
N ALA A 11 -13.75 10.32 11.60
CA ALA A 11 -14.02 9.06 12.28
C ALA A 11 -12.98 7.98 11.95
N ALA A 12 -12.57 7.84 10.68
CA ALA A 12 -11.54 6.91 10.25
C ALA A 12 -10.18 7.27 10.87
N LYS A 13 -9.77 8.53 10.73
CA LYS A 13 -8.57 9.08 11.39
C LYS A 13 -8.62 8.85 12.89
N LYS A 14 -9.74 9.19 13.54
CA LYS A 14 -9.87 9.08 15.00
C LYS A 14 -9.85 7.63 15.46
N ALA A 15 -10.47 6.71 14.72
CA ALA A 15 -10.43 5.29 15.02
C ALA A 15 -9.00 4.75 15.01
N LEU A 16 -8.21 5.12 13.99
CA LEU A 16 -6.83 4.66 13.81
C LEU A 16 -5.82 5.34 14.76
N THR A 17 -6.08 6.57 15.19
CA THR A 17 -5.19 7.34 16.08
C THR A 17 -5.56 7.25 17.57
N THR A 18 -6.64 6.56 17.91
CA THR A 18 -7.03 6.35 19.32
C THR A 18 -6.21 5.20 19.91
N PRO A 19 -5.47 5.39 21.01
CA PRO A 19 -4.66 4.33 21.60
C PRO A 19 -5.45 3.04 21.86
N VAL A 20 -4.84 1.86 21.64
CA VAL A 20 -5.43 0.51 21.80
C VAL A 20 -6.53 0.16 20.79
N VAL A 21 -7.48 1.06 20.53
CA VAL A 21 -8.54 0.85 19.52
C VAL A 21 -7.95 0.95 18.11
N GLY A 22 -7.07 1.93 17.90
CA GLY A 22 -6.32 2.13 16.68
C GLY A 22 -5.37 0.98 16.40
N ASP A 23 -4.66 0.50 17.43
CA ASP A 23 -3.72 -0.63 17.28
C ASP A 23 -4.45 -1.91 16.83
N LYS A 24 -5.62 -2.22 17.44
CA LYS A 24 -6.45 -3.37 17.03
C LYS A 24 -7.07 -3.19 15.65
N ALA A 25 -7.55 -1.98 15.33
CA ALA A 25 -8.13 -1.70 14.03
C ALA A 25 -7.07 -1.77 12.92
N ARG A 26 -5.87 -1.22 13.16
CA ARG A 26 -4.70 -1.31 12.29
C ARG A 26 -4.32 -2.76 12.05
N SER A 27 -4.06 -3.53 13.13
CA SER A 27 -3.68 -4.94 13.02
C SER A 27 -4.70 -5.77 12.23
N LYS A 28 -6.00 -5.55 12.43
CA LYS A 28 -7.04 -6.24 11.66
C LYS A 28 -7.08 -5.84 10.19
N LEU A 29 -6.82 -4.57 9.87
CA LEU A 29 -6.76 -4.09 8.49
C LEU A 29 -5.54 -4.64 7.76
N VAL A 30 -4.39 -4.69 8.44
CA VAL A 30 -3.16 -5.31 7.94
C VAL A 30 -3.42 -6.78 7.61
N ASP A 31 -3.82 -7.57 8.61
CA ASP A 31 -4.14 -9.01 8.46
C ASP A 31 -5.16 -9.28 7.34
N MET A 32 -6.17 -8.41 7.19
CA MET A 32 -7.12 -8.52 6.08
C MET A 32 -6.47 -8.31 4.71
N HIS A 33 -5.62 -7.29 4.54
CA HIS A 33 -4.97 -7.03 3.25
C HIS A 33 -3.90 -8.09 2.95
N THR A 34 -3.10 -8.49 3.94
CA THR A 34 -2.15 -9.59 3.82
C THR A 34 -2.83 -10.83 3.27
N ARG A 35 -3.93 -11.27 3.87
CA ARG A 35 -4.68 -12.43 3.39
C ARG A 35 -5.24 -12.25 1.97
N ILE A 36 -5.78 -11.07 1.65
CA ILE A 36 -6.30 -10.78 0.30
C ILE A 36 -5.19 -10.90 -0.77
N PHE A 37 -3.97 -10.44 -0.48
CA PHE A 37 -2.87 -10.53 -1.44
C PHE A 37 -2.23 -11.92 -1.46
N LEU A 38 -2.13 -12.60 -0.30
CA LEU A 38 -1.69 -13.99 -0.25
C LEU A 38 -2.59 -14.92 -1.06
N ASP A 39 -3.90 -14.69 -1.06
CA ASP A 39 -4.85 -15.45 -1.90
C ASP A 39 -4.60 -15.29 -3.41
N LYS A 40 -3.79 -14.31 -3.84
CA LYS A 40 -3.39 -14.09 -5.25
C LYS A 40 -2.08 -14.80 -5.62
N THR A 41 -1.29 -15.27 -4.67
CA THR A 41 -0.03 -16.01 -4.91
C THR A 41 -0.18 -17.50 -4.63
N ASP A 42 0.71 -18.29 -5.23
CA ASP A 42 0.87 -19.71 -4.90
C ASP A 42 1.12 -19.92 -3.40
N GLU A 43 0.42 -20.91 -2.82
CA GLU A 43 0.49 -21.29 -1.40
C GLU A 43 1.92 -21.57 -0.93
N SER A 44 2.80 -22.05 -1.83
CA SER A 44 4.20 -22.33 -1.50
C SER A 44 5.02 -21.09 -1.14
N ASN A 45 4.55 -19.89 -1.51
CA ASN A 45 5.20 -18.62 -1.18
C ASN A 45 4.61 -17.93 0.07
N HIS A 46 3.55 -18.49 0.68
CA HIS A 46 2.77 -17.77 1.71
C HIS A 46 3.60 -17.44 2.94
N ASP A 47 4.25 -18.44 3.55
CA ASP A 47 5.02 -18.25 4.79
C ASP A 47 6.09 -17.15 4.64
N GLU A 48 6.75 -17.08 3.48
CA GLU A 48 7.84 -16.14 3.22
C GLU A 48 7.32 -14.73 2.89
N ARG A 49 6.17 -14.61 2.21
CA ARG A 49 5.58 -13.31 1.85
C ARG A 49 4.68 -12.73 2.94
N GLU A 50 4.07 -13.55 3.79
CA GLU A 50 3.14 -13.10 4.84
C GLU A 50 3.82 -12.12 5.79
N ALA A 51 5.01 -12.45 6.29
CA ALA A 51 5.75 -11.60 7.21
C ALA A 51 6.13 -10.25 6.59
N HIS A 52 6.56 -10.25 5.32
CA HIS A 52 6.86 -9.04 4.58
C HIS A 52 5.61 -8.16 4.40
N LEU A 53 4.52 -8.75 3.90
CA LEU A 53 3.25 -8.05 3.66
C LEU A 53 2.68 -7.46 4.95
N ASP A 54 2.78 -8.17 6.08
CA ASP A 54 2.34 -7.67 7.38
C ASP A 54 3.14 -6.44 7.81
N ASP A 55 4.47 -6.49 7.72
CA ASP A 55 5.34 -5.35 8.07
C ASP A 55 5.10 -4.17 7.12
N PHE A 56 5.02 -4.44 5.82
CA PHE A 56 4.79 -3.44 4.78
C PHE A 56 3.43 -2.75 4.93
N PHE A 57 2.34 -3.52 5.08
CA PHE A 57 1.01 -2.95 5.28
C PHE A 57 0.89 -2.25 6.62
N ALA A 58 1.58 -2.70 7.67
CA ALA A 58 1.62 -1.96 8.93
C ALA A 58 2.26 -0.57 8.77
N ALA A 59 3.29 -0.45 7.94
CA ALA A 59 3.94 0.82 7.61
C ALA A 59 3.07 1.71 6.71
N THR A 60 2.42 1.18 5.67
CA THR A 60 1.55 1.99 4.80
C THR A 60 0.30 2.51 5.49
N MET A 61 -0.11 1.91 6.62
CA MET A 61 -1.14 2.50 7.49
C MET A 61 -0.73 3.86 8.07
N ASP A 62 0.58 4.12 8.26
CA ASP A 62 1.09 5.44 8.63
C ASP A 62 1.02 6.41 7.44
N THR A 63 1.35 5.97 6.21
CA THR A 63 1.12 6.77 4.99
C THR A 63 -0.35 7.17 4.86
N TYR A 64 -1.27 6.22 5.05
CA TYR A 64 -2.71 6.48 4.98
C TYR A 64 -3.12 7.58 5.95
N VAL A 65 -2.65 7.53 7.19
CA VAL A 65 -2.92 8.57 8.18
C VAL A 65 -2.28 9.89 7.77
N ALA A 66 -1.05 9.90 7.26
CA ALA A 66 -0.39 11.11 6.79
C ALA A 66 -1.12 11.78 5.61
N ALA A 67 -1.62 11.01 4.65
CA ALA A 67 -2.42 11.53 3.53
C ALA A 67 -3.72 12.18 4.04
N LEU A 68 -4.42 11.51 4.96
CA LEU A 68 -5.56 12.08 5.66
C LEU A 68 -5.21 13.40 6.38
N GLU A 69 -4.04 13.49 7.01
CA GLU A 69 -3.54 14.73 7.63
C GLU A 69 -3.21 15.84 6.64
N ALA A 70 -2.73 15.47 5.45
CA ALA A 70 -2.53 16.36 4.30
C ALA A 70 -3.83 16.81 3.63
N SER A 71 -4.99 16.55 4.26
CA SER A 71 -6.33 16.93 3.79
C SER A 71 -6.84 16.15 2.57
N PHE A 72 -6.26 15.00 2.29
CA PHE A 72 -6.78 14.10 1.27
C PHE A 72 -8.12 13.53 1.73
N THR A 73 -8.97 13.17 0.77
CA THR A 73 -10.16 12.37 1.04
C THR A 73 -9.76 10.94 1.38
N GLU A 74 -10.67 10.20 2.01
CA GLU A 74 -10.48 8.78 2.29
C GLU A 74 -10.24 7.95 1.01
N ALA A 75 -10.83 8.35 -0.11
CA ALA A 75 -10.61 7.68 -1.40
C ALA A 75 -9.17 7.90 -1.90
N GLU A 76 -8.72 9.17 -1.92
CA GLU A 76 -7.35 9.52 -2.32
C GLU A 76 -6.31 8.88 -1.39
N ALA A 77 -6.54 8.87 -0.07
CA ALA A 77 -5.62 8.23 0.87
C ALA A 77 -5.54 6.70 0.67
N ARG A 78 -6.65 6.04 0.31
CA ARG A 78 -6.62 4.62 -0.07
C ARG A 78 -5.84 4.44 -1.36
N GLU A 79 -6.13 5.25 -2.38
CA GLU A 79 -5.44 5.16 -3.67
C GLU A 79 -3.92 5.31 -3.51
N VAL A 80 -3.45 6.28 -2.73
CA VAL A 80 -2.03 6.47 -2.38
C VAL A 80 -1.41 5.17 -1.85
N THR A 81 -2.06 4.51 -0.89
CA THR A 81 -1.54 3.25 -0.32
C THR A 81 -1.60 2.06 -1.30
N HIS A 82 -2.59 2.02 -2.19
CA HIS A 82 -2.64 1.00 -3.25
C HIS A 82 -1.51 1.22 -4.28
N ILE A 83 -1.21 2.47 -4.63
CA ILE A 83 -0.07 2.82 -5.49
C ILE A 83 1.25 2.41 -4.84
N GLN A 84 1.45 2.71 -3.55
CA GLN A 84 2.63 2.26 -2.80
C GLN A 84 2.79 0.73 -2.81
N ALA A 85 1.70 -0.02 -2.58
CA ALA A 85 1.74 -1.48 -2.64
C ALA A 85 2.16 -1.99 -4.02
N ASN A 86 1.69 -1.35 -5.10
CA ASN A 86 2.12 -1.72 -6.45
C ASN A 86 3.61 -1.44 -6.71
N PHE A 87 4.21 -0.42 -6.11
CA PHE A 87 5.66 -0.21 -6.20
C PHE A 87 6.43 -1.34 -5.53
N ASP A 88 5.98 -1.78 -4.36
CA ASP A 88 6.60 -2.90 -3.64
C ASP A 88 6.47 -4.22 -4.41
N PHE A 89 5.28 -4.53 -4.92
CA PHE A 89 5.07 -5.70 -5.76
C PHE A 89 5.87 -5.62 -7.05
N PHE A 90 6.03 -4.40 -7.60
CA PHE A 90 6.87 -4.18 -8.75
C PHE A 90 8.34 -4.51 -8.48
N ASN A 91 8.88 -4.02 -7.36
CA ASN A 91 10.26 -4.26 -6.97
C ASN A 91 10.55 -5.74 -6.67
N HIS A 92 9.56 -6.47 -6.14
CA HIS A 92 9.69 -7.90 -5.91
C HIS A 92 9.36 -8.76 -7.14
N GLY A 93 8.79 -8.19 -8.20
CA GLY A 93 8.34 -8.93 -9.38
C GLY A 93 7.12 -9.81 -9.13
N TRP A 94 6.25 -9.44 -8.19
CA TRP A 94 5.00 -10.16 -7.88
C TRP A 94 3.87 -9.70 -8.80
N ALA A 95 4.00 -9.99 -10.10
CA ALA A 95 3.06 -9.58 -11.15
C ALA A 95 1.61 -9.99 -10.84
N GLU A 96 1.41 -11.13 -10.18
CA GLU A 96 0.12 -11.65 -9.76
C GLU A 96 -0.57 -10.78 -8.69
N MET A 97 0.19 -10.02 -7.90
CA MET A 97 -0.35 -9.14 -6.87
C MET A 97 -0.62 -7.73 -7.40
N MET A 98 0.00 -7.33 -8.52
CA MET A 98 -0.16 -6.01 -9.13
C MET A 98 -1.62 -5.71 -9.45
N GLU A 99 -2.08 -4.54 -9.03
CA GLU A 99 -3.41 -3.98 -9.30
C GLU A 99 -3.35 -2.85 -10.35
N ILE A 100 -2.15 -2.37 -10.65
CA ILE A 100 -1.85 -1.36 -11.67
C ILE A 100 -0.84 -1.98 -12.66
N PRO A 101 -1.04 -1.84 -13.97
CA PRO A 101 -0.05 -2.28 -14.96
C PRO A 101 1.31 -1.61 -14.75
N ALA A 102 2.40 -2.35 -14.96
CA ALA A 102 3.75 -1.84 -14.72
C ALA A 102 4.07 -0.55 -15.51
N ASP A 103 3.55 -0.41 -16.73
CA ASP A 103 3.73 0.75 -17.59
C ASP A 103 2.91 1.99 -17.16
N GLU A 104 1.92 1.81 -16.27
CA GLU A 104 1.11 2.90 -15.71
C GLU A 104 1.67 3.44 -14.37
N LEU A 105 2.63 2.76 -13.73
CA LEU A 105 3.14 3.14 -12.40
C LEU A 105 3.65 4.58 -12.33
N GLU A 106 4.36 5.04 -13.35
CA GLU A 106 4.88 6.41 -13.39
C GLU A 106 3.75 7.45 -13.53
N GLU A 107 2.66 7.12 -14.23
CA GLU A 107 1.49 7.99 -14.32
C GLU A 107 0.79 8.12 -12.96
N HIS A 108 0.62 7.00 -12.26
CA HIS A 108 0.05 6.98 -10.92
C HIS A 108 0.91 7.69 -9.89
N TYR A 109 2.24 7.52 -9.96
CA TYR A 109 3.18 8.29 -9.16
C TYR A 109 2.96 9.80 -9.35
N ARG A 110 2.93 10.27 -10.61
CA ARG A 110 2.78 11.69 -10.94
C ARG A 110 1.47 12.31 -10.44
N ARG A 111 0.40 11.52 -10.28
CA ARG A 111 -0.89 11.98 -9.74
C ARG A 111 -0.76 12.52 -8.31
N TYR A 112 0.16 11.97 -7.54
CA TYR A 112 0.39 12.30 -6.13
C TYR A 112 1.84 12.73 -5.84
N ASP A 113 2.57 13.19 -6.86
CA ASP A 113 4.00 13.54 -6.79
C ASP A 113 4.32 14.48 -5.62
N ASP A 114 3.53 15.54 -5.42
CA ASP A 114 3.73 16.47 -4.31
C ASP A 114 3.71 15.77 -2.94
N PHE A 115 2.85 14.77 -2.75
CA PHE A 115 2.77 14.01 -1.50
C PHE A 115 3.90 12.96 -1.41
N PHE A 116 4.17 12.24 -2.50
CA PHE A 116 5.23 11.24 -2.52
C PHE A 116 6.61 11.87 -2.31
N ALA A 117 6.93 12.94 -3.05
CA ALA A 117 8.17 13.68 -2.90
C ALA A 117 8.32 14.34 -1.52
N ALA A 118 7.22 14.74 -0.87
CA ALA A 118 7.28 15.33 0.47
C ALA A 118 7.57 14.30 1.59
N ASN A 119 7.46 13.01 1.31
CA ASN A 119 7.72 11.91 2.25
C ASN A 119 8.77 10.92 1.70
N ASP A 120 9.58 11.32 0.72
CA ASP A 120 10.62 10.52 0.07
C ASP A 120 10.15 9.14 -0.45
N ILE A 121 8.86 9.01 -0.80
CA ILE A 121 8.31 7.80 -1.40
C ILE A 121 8.65 7.79 -2.89
N THR A 122 9.23 6.70 -3.38
CA THR A 122 9.55 6.51 -4.80
C THR A 122 9.13 5.11 -5.26
N ILE A 123 9.26 4.81 -6.55
CA ILE A 123 9.03 3.44 -7.04
C ILE A 123 10.06 2.49 -6.42
N ASP A 124 11.34 2.88 -6.36
CA ASP A 124 12.43 2.05 -5.83
C ASP A 124 12.43 1.94 -4.29
N ASP A 125 11.87 2.95 -3.60
CA ASP A 125 11.67 2.97 -2.14
C ASP A 125 10.20 3.33 -1.83
N PRO A 126 9.30 2.33 -1.81
CA PRO A 126 7.87 2.56 -1.65
C PRO A 126 7.47 3.14 -0.30
N LEU A 127 8.31 2.98 0.74
CA LEU A 127 8.01 3.44 2.10
C LEU A 127 8.61 4.81 2.41
N GLY A 128 9.77 5.16 1.86
CA GLY A 128 10.41 6.46 2.12
C GLY A 128 10.51 6.76 3.62
N ASP A 129 9.98 7.92 4.04
CA ASP A 129 9.95 8.36 5.45
C ASP A 129 9.14 7.43 6.39
N PHE A 130 8.28 6.56 5.84
CA PHE A 130 7.45 5.63 6.61
C PHE A 130 8.15 4.30 6.92
N HIS A 131 9.42 4.16 6.56
CA HIS A 131 10.16 2.94 6.83
C HIS A 131 10.22 2.65 8.35
N PRO A 132 9.79 1.45 8.80
CA PRO A 132 9.86 1.10 10.22
C PRO A 132 11.32 1.03 10.68
N ALA A 133 11.59 1.49 11.90
CA ALA A 133 12.94 1.49 12.48
C ALA A 133 13.54 0.08 12.62
N GLY A 134 12.70 -0.95 12.70
CA GLY A 134 13.10 -2.35 12.74
C GLY A 134 13.36 -2.99 11.37
N GLY A 135 13.08 -2.27 10.28
CA GLY A 135 13.06 -2.81 8.92
C GLY A 135 11.74 -3.49 8.56
N VAL A 136 11.61 -3.85 7.29
CA VAL A 136 10.57 -4.74 6.77
C VAL A 136 11.22 -6.10 6.55
N THR A 137 10.54 -7.18 6.93
CA THR A 137 11.04 -8.54 6.70
C THR A 137 11.29 -8.78 5.21
N ASP A 138 12.47 -9.30 4.82
CA ASP A 138 12.77 -9.61 3.42
C ASP A 138 11.87 -10.72 2.87
N ALA A 139 11.50 -10.63 1.58
CA ALA A 139 10.74 -11.66 0.89
C ALA A 139 11.37 -12.05 -0.47
N PRO A 140 11.03 -13.24 -1.01
CA PRO A 140 11.57 -13.70 -2.28
C PRO A 140 11.14 -12.83 -3.46
N THR A 141 12.05 -12.58 -4.39
CA THR A 141 11.74 -11.88 -5.64
C THR A 141 11.52 -12.85 -6.79
N THR A 142 10.60 -12.51 -7.70
CA THR A 142 10.28 -13.26 -8.92
C THR A 142 10.31 -12.35 -10.15
N PRO A 143 11.43 -11.66 -10.44
CA PRO A 143 11.49 -10.63 -11.47
C PRO A 143 11.10 -11.12 -12.87
N ASP A 144 11.40 -12.39 -13.20
CA ASP A 144 11.04 -12.99 -14.50
C ASP A 144 9.52 -12.99 -14.76
N ALA A 145 8.68 -12.99 -13.71
CA ALA A 145 7.22 -12.95 -13.86
C ALA A 145 6.72 -11.63 -14.45
N MET A 146 7.50 -10.54 -14.33
CA MET A 146 7.17 -9.25 -14.92
C MET A 146 7.35 -9.24 -16.44
N ASP A 147 8.31 -10.00 -16.95
CA ASP A 147 8.62 -10.08 -18.38
C ASP A 147 7.49 -10.77 -19.17
N ASP A 148 6.73 -11.66 -18.51
CA ASP A 148 5.56 -12.31 -19.10
C ASP A 148 4.40 -11.32 -19.35
N GLY A 149 4.40 -10.16 -18.66
CA GLY A 149 3.43 -9.08 -18.84
C GLY A 149 1.99 -9.45 -18.47
N VAL A 150 1.80 -10.55 -17.72
CA VAL A 150 0.49 -11.03 -17.28
C VAL A 150 0.21 -10.47 -15.89
N PHE A 151 -0.52 -9.36 -15.85
CA PHE A 151 -0.97 -8.73 -14.61
C PHE A 151 -2.44 -9.09 -14.36
N GLU A 152 -2.71 -10.30 -13.85
CA GLU A 152 -4.07 -10.86 -13.78
C GLU A 152 -5.06 -9.99 -12.98
N ASN A 153 -4.55 -9.27 -11.98
CA ASN A 153 -5.35 -8.44 -11.08
C ASN A 153 -5.27 -6.95 -11.42
N ALA A 154 -4.51 -6.56 -12.45
CA ALA A 154 -4.37 -5.17 -12.83
C ALA A 154 -5.57 -4.66 -13.62
N VAL A 155 -6.03 -3.47 -13.25
CA VAL A 155 -7.12 -2.78 -13.95
C VAL A 155 -6.58 -1.46 -14.47
N ALA A 156 -6.49 -1.34 -15.79
CA ALA A 156 -6.03 -0.12 -16.46
C ALA A 156 -6.87 1.10 -16.03
N GLY A 157 -6.18 2.20 -15.70
CA GLY A 157 -6.82 3.44 -15.27
C GLY A 157 -7.46 3.38 -13.88
N PHE A 158 -6.87 2.63 -12.95
CA PHE A 158 -7.29 2.56 -11.55
C PHE A 158 -7.48 3.98 -10.96
N ALA A 159 -8.63 4.25 -10.34
CA ALA A 159 -9.03 5.57 -9.80
C ALA A 159 -10.05 5.42 -8.67
#